data_AF-M6VAC1-F1
#
_entry.id   AF-M6VAC1-F1
#
_cell.length_a   1.000
_cell.length_b   1.000
_cell.length_c   1.000
_cell.angle_alpha   90.00
_cell.angle_beta   90.00
_cell.angle_gamma   90.00
#
_symmetry.space_group_name_H-M   'P 1'
#
loop_
_entity.id
_entity.type
_entity.pdbx_description
1 polymer ?
#
loop_
_entity_poly.entity_id
_entity_poly.type
_entity_poly.pdbx_seq_one_letter_code
_entity_poly.pdbx_strand_id
1 'polypeptide(L)' 'MRTNLGHLDIPEDIWKKLKPLLPKSKKDPIKGGRPRLDDRTVMAAIFYRVRTGVQWRYIPPMFGSKSTLHRRFQE' A
#
# COMPACT_ATOMS: atom_id res chain seq x y z
N MET A 1 14.77 4.54 1.36
CA MET A 1 13.99 5.33 2.34
C MET A 1 13.42 4.35 3.35
N ARG A 2 13.73 4.50 4.64
CA ARG A 2 13.10 3.69 5.70
C ARG A 2 11.67 4.18 5.88
N THR A 3 10.70 3.33 5.58
CA THR A 3 9.27 3.64 5.75
C THR A 3 8.98 3.74 7.25
N ASN A 4 8.10 4.65 7.67
CA ASN A 4 7.73 4.85 9.09
C ASN A 4 6.90 3.68 9.67
N LEU A 5 6.90 2.53 9.01
CA LEU A 5 6.09 1.35 9.33
C LEU A 5 6.84 0.35 10.23
N GLY A 6 8.13 0.54 10.47
CA GLY A 6 8.93 -0.32 11.35
C GLY A 6 8.89 -1.79 10.92
N HIS A 7 8.54 -2.68 11.84
CA HIS A 7 8.43 -4.13 11.57
C HIS A 7 7.25 -4.51 10.65
N LEU A 8 6.33 -3.57 10.39
CA LEU A 8 5.22 -3.76 9.47
C LEU A 8 5.59 -3.40 8.03
N ASP A 9 6.77 -2.82 7.81
CA ASP A 9 7.28 -2.57 6.47
C ASP A 9 7.71 -3.87 5.78
N ILE A 10 7.74 -3.83 4.46
CA ILE A 10 8.27 -4.91 3.62
C ILE A 10 9.79 -4.81 3.63
N PRO A 11 10.54 -5.89 3.93
CA PRO A 11 11.99 -5.92 3.79
C PRO A 11 12.45 -5.49 2.39
N GLU A 12 13.58 -4.78 2.30
CA GLU A 12 14.03 -4.15 1.05
C GLU A 12 14.32 -5.16 -0.07
N ASP A 13 14.88 -6.31 0.29
CA ASP A 13 15.15 -7.43 -0.60
C ASP A 13 13.87 -8.04 -1.19
N ILE A 14 12.81 -8.16 -0.39
CA ILE A 14 11.49 -8.60 -0.84
C ILE A 14 10.85 -7.51 -1.70
N TRP A 15 10.91 -6.25 -1.27
CA TRP A 15 10.32 -5.13 -2.01
C TRP A 15 10.89 -4.99 -3.41
N LYS A 16 12.21 -5.15 -3.58
CA LYS A 16 12.86 -5.12 -4.90
C LYS A 16 12.33 -6.17 -5.87
N LYS A 17 12.00 -7.37 -5.35
CA LYS A 17 11.41 -8.46 -6.15
C LYS A 17 9.91 -8.23 -6.42
N LEU A 18 9.19 -7.66 -5.45
CA LEU A 18 7.74 -7.44 -5.52
C LEU A 18 7.37 -6.26 -6.42
N LYS A 19 8.06 -5.13 -6.29
CA LYS A 19 7.77 -3.88 -7.00
C LYS A 19 7.55 -4.04 -8.52
N PRO A 20 8.37 -4.78 -9.28
CA PRO A 20 8.16 -4.94 -10.73
C PRO A 20 6.91 -5.76 -11.10
N LEU A 21 6.36 -6.53 -10.15
CA LEU A 21 5.16 -7.35 -10.36
C LEU A 21 3.86 -6.56 -10.09
N LEU A 22 3.96 -5.36 -9.52
CA LEU A 22 2.80 -4.54 -9.23
C LEU A 22 2.15 -4.02 -10.51
N PRO A 23 0.82 -3.87 -10.53
CA PRO A 23 0.12 -3.32 -11.69
C PRO A 23 0.66 -1.93 -12.01
N LYS A 24 0.93 -1.67 -13.29
CA LYS A 24 1.42 -0.37 -13.75
C LYS A 24 0.34 0.68 -13.46
N SER A 25 0.71 1.73 -12.72
CA SER A 25 -0.19 2.84 -12.45
C SER A 25 -0.63 3.47 -13.77
N LYS A 26 -1.95 3.49 -14.02
CA LYS A 26 -2.58 4.35 -15.02
C LYS A 26 -2.48 5.79 -14.50
N LYS A 27 -1.32 6.42 -14.68
CA LYS A 27 -1.17 7.85 -14.38
C LYS A 27 -1.92 8.60 -15.47
N ASP A 28 -3.09 9.13 -15.16
CA ASP A 28 -3.65 10.25 -15.92
C ASP A 28 -2.86 11.50 -15.52
N PRO A 29 -1.97 12.03 -16.38
CA PRO A 29 -1.12 13.17 -16.03
C PRO A 29 -1.92 14.47 -15.82
N ILE A 30 -3.19 14.47 -16.23
CA ILE A 30 -4.03 15.65 -16.43
C ILE A 30 -4.97 15.91 -15.24
N LYS A 31 -5.24 14.91 -14.39
CA LYS A 31 -6.18 15.08 -13.25
C LYS A 31 -5.43 15.52 -11.99
N GLY A 32 -5.54 16.80 -11.66
CA GLY A 32 -5.20 17.32 -10.33
C GLY A 32 -5.95 16.57 -9.22
N GLY A 33 -5.35 16.49 -8.03
CA GLY A 33 -5.91 15.78 -6.88
C GLY A 33 -4.86 15.42 -5.83
N ARG A 34 -5.31 14.80 -4.73
CA ARG A 34 -4.41 14.33 -3.65
C ARG A 34 -3.42 13.29 -4.22
N PRO A 35 -2.11 13.41 -3.92
CA PRO A 35 -1.12 12.44 -4.36
C PRO A 35 -1.52 11.01 -4.01
N ARG A 36 -1.24 10.07 -4.91
CA ARG A 36 -1.46 8.64 -4.64
C ARG A 36 -0.59 8.21 -3.46
N LEU A 37 -1.16 7.37 -2.61
CA LEU A 37 -0.43 6.70 -1.54
C LEU A 37 0.65 5.81 -2.16
N ASP A 38 1.82 5.80 -1.52
CA ASP A 38 2.97 5.01 -1.92
C ASP A 38 2.65 3.50 -1.99
N ASP A 39 3.16 2.85 -3.03
CA ASP A 39 2.83 1.45 -3.34
C ASP A 39 3.35 0.48 -2.26
N ARG A 40 4.50 0.79 -1.65
CA ARG A 40 5.07 -0.04 -0.57
C ARG A 40 4.18 0.03 0.66
N THR A 41 3.72 1.23 1.00
CA THR A 41 2.79 1.45 2.11
C THR A 41 1.48 0.69 1.91
N VAL A 42 0.91 0.74 0.69
CA VAL A 42 -0.29 -0.01 0.33
C VAL A 42 -0.06 -1.53 0.45
N MET A 43 1.04 -2.04 -0.10
CA MET A 43 1.34 -3.48 -0.03
C MET A 43 1.57 -3.96 1.40
N ALA A 44 2.26 -3.16 2.23
CA ALA A 44 2.44 -3.45 3.65
C ALA A 44 1.08 -3.55 4.37
N ALA A 45 0.15 -2.65 4.07
CA ALA A 45 -1.21 -2.68 4.62
C ALA A 45 -2.01 -3.92 4.17
N ILE A 46 -1.87 -4.33 2.91
CA ILE A 46 -2.49 -5.54 2.37
C ILE A 46 -1.94 -6.77 3.08
N PHE A 47 -0.62 -6.87 3.26
CA PHE A 47 0.00 -7.97 4.00
C PHE A 47 -0.44 -8.00 5.47
N TYR A 48 -0.51 -6.85 6.13
CA TYR A 48 -1.06 -6.75 7.47
C TYR A 48 -2.48 -7.32 7.54
N ARG A 49 -3.35 -6.92 6.60
CA ARG A 49 -4.72 -7.42 6.52
C ARG A 49 -4.77 -8.93 6.30
N VAL A 50 -3.99 -9.46 5.36
CA VAL A 50 -3.97 -10.91 5.05
C VAL A 50 -3.45 -11.72 6.23
N ARG A 51 -2.42 -11.22 6.93
CA ARG A 51 -1.83 -11.89 8.10
C ARG A 51 -2.77 -11.90 9.32
N THR A 52 -3.51 -10.82 9.54
CA THR A 52 -4.33 -10.64 10.75
C THR A 52 -5.81 -11.00 10.54
N GLY A 53 -6.28 -11.06 9.30
CA GLY A 53 -7.68 -11.31 8.96
C GLY A 53 -8.64 -10.14 9.25
N VAL A 54 -8.12 -8.96 9.64
CA VAL A 54 -8.97 -7.84 10.03
C VAL A 54 -9.74 -7.26 8.84
N GLN A 55 -10.91 -6.67 9.14
CA GLN A 55 -11.64 -5.90 8.14
C GLN A 55 -10.88 -4.61 7.79
N TRP A 56 -11.08 -4.08 6.57
CA TRP A 56 -10.43 -2.84 6.10
C TRP A 56 -10.58 -1.65 7.06
N ARG A 57 -11.72 -1.55 7.77
CA ARG A 57 -11.99 -0.48 8.73
C ARG A 57 -11.12 -0.53 9.99
N TYR A 58 -10.52 -1.68 10.28
CA TYR A 58 -9.67 -1.91 11.46
C TYR A 58 -8.17 -1.90 11.14
N ILE A 59 -7.79 -1.61 9.88
CA ILE A 59 -6.38 -1.42 9.55
C ILE A 59 -5.86 -0.17 10.26
N PRO A 60 -4.68 -0.22 10.90
CA PRO A 60 -4.08 0.92 11.57
C PRO A 60 -4.00 2.17 10.66
N PRO A 61 -4.43 3.36 11.14
CA PRO A 61 -4.44 4.59 10.34
C PRO A 61 -3.07 5.00 9.77
N MET A 62 -1.96 4.53 10.35
CA MET A 62 -0.59 4.77 9.86
C MET A 62 -0.37 4.28 8.41
N PHE A 63 -1.16 3.30 7.95
CA PHE A 63 -1.12 2.82 6.57
C PHE A 63 -1.87 3.72 5.58
N GLY A 64 -2.64 4.71 6.06
CA GLY A 64 -3.51 5.54 5.24
C GLY A 64 -4.99 5.15 5.33
N SER A 65 -5.82 5.73 4.45
CA SER A 65 -7.27 5.57 4.55
C SER A 65 -7.75 4.19 4.10
N LYS A 66 -8.71 3.61 4.83
CA LYS A 66 -9.34 2.32 4.49
C LYS A 66 -9.86 2.27 3.04
N SER A 67 -10.46 3.37 2.57
CA SER A 67 -11.04 3.47 1.23
C SER A 67 -9.96 3.47 0.15
N THR A 68 -8.83 4.14 0.40
CA THR A 68 -7.68 4.09 -0.50
C THR A 68 -7.12 2.68 -0.56
N LEU A 69 -6.88 2.04 0.58
CA LEU A 69 -6.31 0.69 0.63
C LEU A 69 -7.19 -0.34 -0.08
N HIS A 70 -8.50 -0.32 0.18
CA HIS A 70 -9.44 -1.21 -0.48
C HIS A 70 -9.48 -0.99 -2.00
N ARG A 71 -9.55 0.27 -2.44
CA ARG A 71 -9.52 0.59 -3.88
C ARG A 71 -8.24 0.08 -4.53
N ARG A 72 -7.08 0.28 -3.90
CA ARG A 72 -5.78 -0.18 -4.41
C ARG A 72 -5.65 -1.69 -4.47
N PHE A 73 -6.33 -2.43 -3.59
CA PHE A 73 -6.37 -3.89 -3.62
C PHE A 73 -7.20 -4.44 -4.80
N GLN A 74 -8.14 -3.65 -5.32
CA GLN A 74 -8.99 -4.02 -6.46
C GLN A 74 -8.43 -3.57 -7.82
N GLU A 75 -7.29 -2.86 -7.84
CA GLU A 75 -6.59 -2.43 -9.07
C GLU A 75 -5.83 -3.59 -9.72
#